data_AF-A0A520IFE5-F1
#
_entry.id   AF-A0A520IFE5-F1
#
_cell.length_a   1.000
_cell.length_b   1.000
_cell.length_c   1.000
_cell.angle_alpha   90.00
_cell.angle_beta   90.00
_cell.angle_gamma   90.00
#
_symmetry.space_group_name_H-M   'P 1'
#
loop_
_entity.id
_entity.type
_entity.pdbx_description
1 polymer ?
#
loop_
_entity_poly.entity_id
_entity_poly.type
_entity_poly.pdbx_seq_one_letter_code
_entity_poly.pdbx_strand_id
1 'polypeptide(L)'
;MNSYFELGYVPALLGSTIWRVRLAGWFGRANFFVDRNLSNKGISIGTKTRLPSMNILTLVEDLPQGMVDRLSNNEIKTHFQFHMLAVESIQWRNNLPYTNILDVARDDYNCSTQEILENRYPQARWAAQQCVEKTLKGMLEIGGNSYPKGIKGHDLSDLAKLLREKHGVAINPNFIQTAQCTTGARYNDEPSTQKQALHANLAALGIYDTLRQSPQIERLLNDHNKNNPTT
;
A
#
# COMPACT_ATOMS: atom_id res chain seq x y z
N MET A 1 -2.69 -20.79 -17.91
CA MET A 1 -2.89 -19.55 -17.13
C MET A 1 -2.36 -19.84 -15.74
N ASN A 2 -1.12 -19.47 -15.43
CA ASN A 2 -0.58 -19.68 -14.09
C ASN A 2 -1.19 -18.60 -13.19
N SER A 3 -2.28 -18.91 -12.50
CA SER A 3 -2.81 -18.04 -11.45
C SER A 3 -1.85 -18.12 -10.27
N TYR A 4 -0.82 -17.30 -10.27
CA TYR A 4 -0.08 -17.05 -9.04
C TYR A 4 -1.06 -16.35 -8.10
N PHE A 5 -1.21 -16.89 -6.89
CA PHE A 5 -1.93 -16.20 -5.84
C PHE A 5 -1.20 -14.87 -5.60
N GLU A 6 -1.87 -13.75 -5.83
CA GLU A 6 -1.30 -12.40 -5.84
C GLU A 6 -2.06 -11.51 -4.85
N LEU A 7 -1.32 -10.77 -4.03
CA LEU A 7 -1.92 -9.80 -3.10
C LEU A 7 -2.18 -8.45 -3.79
N GLY A 8 -1.39 -8.13 -4.82
CA GLY A 8 -1.45 -6.87 -5.55
C GLY A 8 -0.08 -6.43 -6.04
N TYR A 9 0.04 -5.14 -6.35
CA TYR A 9 1.25 -4.53 -6.87
C TYR A 9 1.57 -3.26 -6.11
N VAL A 10 2.86 -2.93 -6.04
CA VAL A 10 3.36 -1.66 -5.48
C VAL A 10 4.46 -1.08 -6.37
N PRO A 11 4.60 0.25 -6.44
CA PRO A 11 5.71 0.88 -7.13
C PRO A 11 6.95 0.90 -6.21
N ALA A 12 8.11 0.51 -6.73
CA ALA A 12 9.38 0.58 -5.99
C ALA A 12 10.47 1.30 -6.80
N LEU A 13 11.18 2.22 -6.17
CA LEU A 13 12.37 2.83 -6.77
C LEU A 13 13.56 1.87 -6.59
N LEU A 14 14.15 1.43 -7.71
CA LEU A 14 15.40 0.67 -7.75
C LEU A 14 16.35 1.37 -8.72
N GLY A 15 17.52 1.78 -8.25
CA GLY A 15 18.34 2.75 -8.98
C GLY A 15 17.58 4.06 -9.18
N SER A 16 17.46 4.50 -10.43
CA SER A 16 16.73 5.72 -10.83
C SER A 16 15.36 5.45 -11.45
N THR A 17 14.91 4.19 -11.50
CA THR A 17 13.68 3.79 -12.20
C THR A 17 12.66 3.25 -11.20
N ILE A 18 11.39 3.60 -11.40
CA ILE A 18 10.28 3.01 -10.64
C ILE A 18 9.83 1.75 -11.36
N TRP A 19 9.81 0.66 -10.61
CA TRP A 19 9.43 -0.66 -11.08
C TRP A 19 8.09 -1.08 -10.52
N ARG A 20 7.34 -1.86 -11.30
CA ARG A 20 6.18 -2.60 -10.80
C ARG A 20 6.67 -3.81 -10.02
N VAL A 21 6.30 -3.89 -8.75
CA VAL A 21 6.65 -5.01 -7.90
C VAL A 21 5.39 -5.78 -7.57
N ARG A 22 5.39 -7.06 -7.95
CA ARG A 22 4.32 -8.00 -7.60
C ARG A 22 4.46 -8.43 -6.15
N LEU A 23 3.37 -8.38 -5.40
CA LEU A 23 3.32 -8.93 -4.06
C LEU A 23 2.73 -10.34 -4.15
N ALA A 24 3.58 -11.34 -3.96
CA ALA A 24 3.15 -12.73 -3.98
C ALA A 24 2.26 -13.04 -2.78
N GLY A 25 1.17 -13.75 -3.02
CA GLY A 25 0.38 -14.36 -1.95
C GLY A 25 0.95 -15.74 -1.60
N TRP A 26 0.72 -16.17 -0.36
CA TRP A 26 1.03 -17.52 0.10
C TRP A 26 0.03 -17.97 1.16
N PHE A 27 0.01 -19.28 1.45
CA PHE A 27 -0.73 -19.85 2.57
C PHE A 27 0.25 -20.32 3.64
N GLY A 28 0.01 -19.94 4.90
CA GLY A 28 0.88 -20.28 6.03
C GLY A 28 2.14 -19.43 6.11
N ARG A 29 3.31 -20.07 6.15
CA ARG A 29 4.61 -19.40 6.32
C ARG A 29 5.47 -19.57 5.07
N ALA A 30 6.12 -18.49 4.64
CA ALA A 30 7.08 -18.49 3.55
C ALA A 30 8.34 -17.71 3.95
N ASN A 31 9.47 -18.05 3.35
CA ASN A 31 10.74 -17.35 3.56
C ASN A 31 11.07 -16.43 2.38
N PHE A 32 11.03 -15.13 2.62
CA PHE A 32 11.49 -14.15 1.64
C PHE A 32 13.00 -13.94 1.78
N PHE A 33 13.70 -13.91 0.67
CA PHE A 33 15.14 -13.64 0.63
C PHE A 33 15.50 -12.76 -0.56
N VAL A 34 16.74 -12.28 -0.59
CA VAL A 34 17.33 -11.61 -1.75
C VAL A 34 18.52 -12.41 -2.24
N ASP A 35 18.53 -12.71 -3.52
CA ASP A 35 19.70 -13.18 -4.25
C ASP A 35 19.85 -12.37 -5.53
N ARG A 36 21.06 -11.89 -5.81
CA ARG A 36 21.34 -11.12 -7.03
C ARG A 36 21.15 -11.97 -8.29
N ASN A 37 21.33 -13.27 -8.20
CA ASN A 37 21.07 -14.17 -9.31
C ASN A 37 19.55 -14.37 -9.50
N LEU A 38 18.98 -13.72 -10.52
CA LEU A 38 17.54 -13.80 -10.81
C LEU A 38 17.08 -15.19 -11.27
N SER A 39 17.99 -16.08 -11.65
CA SER A 39 17.63 -17.49 -11.89
C SER A 39 17.29 -18.25 -10.59
N ASN A 40 17.78 -17.77 -9.44
CA ASN A 40 17.38 -18.29 -8.13
C ASN A 40 16.04 -17.67 -7.72
N LYS A 41 14.94 -18.34 -8.08
CA LYS A 41 13.57 -17.92 -7.73
C LYS A 41 13.16 -18.30 -6.30
N GLY A 42 13.91 -19.20 -5.65
CA GLY A 42 13.48 -19.90 -4.45
C GLY A 42 12.72 -21.19 -4.76
N ILE A 43 11.88 -21.65 -3.82
CA ILE A 43 11.14 -22.91 -3.91
C ILE A 43 9.65 -22.65 -3.65
N SER A 44 8.80 -23.04 -4.59
CA SER A 44 7.36 -22.80 -4.54
C SER A 44 6.61 -23.66 -3.51
N ILE A 45 7.11 -24.86 -3.21
CA ILE A 45 6.47 -25.82 -2.29
C ILE A 45 7.45 -26.17 -1.17
N GLY A 46 7.05 -25.92 0.07
CA GLY A 46 7.80 -26.33 1.24
C GLY A 46 7.67 -27.82 1.55
N THR A 47 8.59 -28.33 2.36
CA THR A 47 8.50 -29.66 2.99
C THR A 47 8.25 -29.50 4.49
N LYS A 48 8.12 -30.61 5.23
CA LYS A 48 8.01 -30.59 6.70
C LYS A 48 9.18 -29.87 7.39
N THR A 49 10.35 -29.82 6.76
CA THR A 49 11.59 -29.28 7.33
C THR A 49 12.09 -28.02 6.64
N ARG A 50 11.44 -27.59 5.54
CA ARG A 50 11.85 -26.43 4.75
C ARG A 50 10.64 -25.64 4.30
N LEU A 51 10.57 -24.38 4.69
CA LEU A 51 9.52 -23.48 4.21
C LEU A 51 9.65 -23.23 2.70
N PRO A 52 8.54 -22.99 1.98
CA PRO A 52 8.64 -22.40 0.65
C PRO A 52 9.38 -21.06 0.76
N SER A 53 10.12 -20.71 -0.30
CA SER A 53 10.93 -19.50 -0.30
C SER A 53 10.86 -18.76 -1.62
N MET A 54 11.10 -17.44 -1.58
CA MET A 54 10.98 -16.59 -2.74
C MET A 54 12.04 -15.50 -2.75
N ASN A 55 12.74 -15.38 -3.87
CA ASN A 55 13.65 -14.27 -4.11
C ASN A 55 12.84 -13.03 -4.52
N ILE A 56 12.77 -12.01 -3.69
CA ILE A 56 11.91 -10.86 -3.93
C ILE A 56 12.33 -10.03 -5.15
N LEU A 57 13.60 -10.11 -5.58
CA LEU A 57 14.06 -9.43 -6.81
C LEU A 57 13.42 -10.04 -8.06
N THR A 58 13.00 -11.30 -8.01
CA THR A 58 12.27 -11.96 -9.11
C THR A 58 10.79 -11.57 -9.18
N LEU A 59 10.33 -10.75 -8.21
CA LEU A 59 8.97 -10.20 -8.17
C LEU A 59 8.90 -8.79 -8.74
N VAL A 60 10.04 -8.20 -9.06
CA VAL A 60 10.12 -6.96 -9.81
C VAL A 60 9.95 -7.29 -11.28
N GLU A 61 8.87 -6.79 -11.90
CA GLU A 61 8.54 -7.14 -13.28
C GLU A 61 9.63 -6.65 -14.24
N ASP A 62 10.04 -7.53 -15.16
CA ASP A 62 11.04 -7.26 -16.20
C ASP A 62 12.40 -6.72 -15.71
N LEU A 63 12.75 -6.92 -14.43
CA LEU A 63 14.04 -6.49 -13.88
C LEU A 63 15.19 -7.30 -14.53
N PRO A 64 16.10 -6.66 -15.29
CA PRO A 64 17.17 -7.39 -15.96
C PRO A 64 18.33 -7.70 -15.01
N GLN A 65 19.01 -8.83 -15.22
CA GLN A 65 20.17 -9.24 -14.42
C GLN A 65 21.24 -8.15 -14.31
N GLY A 66 21.56 -7.50 -15.43
CA GLY A 66 22.56 -6.41 -15.45
C GLY A 66 22.16 -5.18 -14.62
N MET A 67 20.88 -4.96 -14.32
CA MET A 67 20.47 -3.94 -13.35
C MET A 67 20.73 -4.40 -11.92
N VAL A 68 20.35 -5.63 -11.59
CA VAL A 68 20.57 -6.23 -10.26
C VAL A 68 22.05 -6.25 -9.89
N ASP A 69 22.92 -6.54 -10.84
CA ASP A 69 24.38 -6.54 -10.63
C ASP A 69 24.92 -5.16 -10.24
N ARG A 70 24.22 -4.08 -10.63
CA ARG A 70 24.59 -2.69 -10.35
C ARG A 70 23.96 -2.11 -9.09
N LEU A 71 22.93 -2.74 -8.53
CA LEU A 71 22.32 -2.27 -7.28
C LEU A 71 23.34 -2.35 -6.14
N SER A 72 23.42 -1.30 -5.33
CA SER A 72 24.18 -1.32 -4.10
C SER A 72 23.53 -2.25 -3.08
N ASN A 73 24.34 -2.74 -2.12
CA ASN A 73 23.80 -3.53 -1.01
C ASN A 73 22.78 -2.75 -0.17
N ASN A 74 22.91 -1.42 -0.11
CA ASN A 74 21.95 -0.57 0.58
C ASN A 74 20.60 -0.53 -0.15
N GLU A 75 20.60 -0.35 -1.48
CA GLU A 75 19.36 -0.39 -2.28
C GLU A 75 18.65 -1.75 -2.15
N ILE A 76 19.40 -2.85 -2.19
CA ILE A 76 18.86 -4.19 -1.96
C ILE A 76 18.22 -4.31 -0.57
N LYS A 77 18.91 -3.85 0.47
CA LYS A 77 18.39 -3.88 1.85
C LYS A 77 17.12 -3.03 1.99
N THR A 78 17.13 -1.81 1.43
CA THR A 78 15.98 -0.91 1.43
C THR A 78 14.80 -1.54 0.69
N HIS A 79 15.04 -2.16 -0.47
CA HIS A 79 14.01 -2.87 -1.21
C HIS A 79 13.42 -4.04 -0.41
N PHE A 80 14.25 -4.81 0.29
CA PHE A 80 13.77 -5.88 1.16
C PHE A 80 12.86 -5.37 2.28
N GLN A 81 13.29 -4.33 2.98
CA GLN A 81 12.48 -3.71 4.05
C GLN A 81 11.16 -3.14 3.51
N PHE A 82 11.22 -2.46 2.36
CA PHE A 82 10.04 -1.98 1.67
C PHE A 82 9.10 -3.11 1.25
N HIS A 83 9.63 -4.21 0.72
CA HIS A 83 8.82 -5.36 0.30
C HIS A 83 8.07 -5.98 1.49
N MET A 84 8.72 -6.15 2.64
CA MET A 84 8.05 -6.66 3.85
C MET A 84 6.93 -5.74 4.31
N LEU A 85 7.19 -4.43 4.37
CA LEU A 85 6.17 -3.42 4.69
C LEU A 85 4.98 -3.50 3.73
N ALA A 86 5.26 -3.49 2.42
CA ALA A 86 4.24 -3.52 1.37
C ALA A 86 3.37 -4.78 1.46
N VAL A 87 3.98 -5.94 1.66
CA VAL A 87 3.28 -7.21 1.84
C VAL A 87 2.31 -7.14 3.02
N GLU A 88 2.77 -6.72 4.21
CA GLU A 88 1.93 -6.65 5.41
C GLU A 88 0.79 -5.63 5.25
N SER A 89 1.08 -4.45 4.71
CA SER A 89 0.08 -3.40 4.49
C SER A 89 -0.98 -3.78 3.47
N ILE A 90 -0.59 -4.36 2.33
CA ILE A 90 -1.52 -4.75 1.26
C ILE A 90 -2.33 -5.99 1.67
N GLN A 91 -1.72 -6.94 2.37
CA GLN A 91 -2.47 -8.06 2.94
C GLN A 91 -3.52 -7.58 3.94
N TRP A 92 -3.15 -6.68 4.85
CA TRP A 92 -4.11 -6.10 5.80
C TRP A 92 -5.25 -5.37 5.09
N ARG A 93 -4.92 -4.52 4.10
CA ARG A 93 -5.91 -3.83 3.24
C ARG A 93 -6.87 -4.82 2.58
N ASN A 94 -6.36 -5.93 2.04
CA ASN A 94 -7.20 -6.94 1.38
C ASN A 94 -8.12 -7.69 2.35
N ASN A 95 -7.77 -7.73 3.63
CA ASN A 95 -8.56 -8.37 4.69
C ASN A 95 -9.53 -7.40 5.41
N LEU A 96 -9.54 -6.11 5.03
CA LEU A 96 -10.53 -5.19 5.55
C LEU A 96 -11.95 -5.61 5.12
N PRO A 97 -13.00 -5.24 5.87
CA PRO A 97 -14.39 -5.46 5.48
C PRO A 97 -14.70 -4.89 4.08
N TYR A 98 -15.63 -5.52 3.38
CA TYR A 98 -16.17 -5.03 2.12
C TYR A 98 -17.23 -3.97 2.41
N THR A 99 -16.89 -2.71 2.15
CA THR A 99 -17.81 -1.59 2.22
C THR A 99 -17.61 -0.74 0.97
N ASN A 100 -18.67 -0.06 0.51
CA ASN A 100 -18.60 0.77 -0.69
C ASN A 100 -17.41 1.75 -0.67
N ILE A 101 -17.10 2.33 0.50
CA ILE A 101 -16.02 3.31 0.61
C ILE A 101 -14.63 2.67 0.66
N LEU A 102 -14.47 1.52 1.34
CA LEU A 102 -13.18 0.84 1.42
C LEU A 102 -12.84 0.12 0.11
N ASP A 103 -13.85 -0.36 -0.62
CA ASP A 103 -13.63 -0.98 -1.93
C ASP A 103 -13.09 0.05 -2.92
N VAL A 104 -13.70 1.24 -2.97
CA VAL A 104 -13.18 2.35 -3.77
C VAL A 104 -11.80 2.81 -3.30
N ALA A 105 -11.51 2.77 -1.99
CA ALA A 105 -10.17 3.08 -1.49
C ALA A 105 -9.10 2.10 -1.99
N ARG A 106 -9.43 0.82 -2.11
CA ARG A 106 -8.53 -0.21 -2.68
C ARG A 106 -8.26 0.07 -4.16
N ASP A 107 -9.30 0.41 -4.91
CA ASP A 107 -9.19 0.77 -6.33
C ASP A 107 -8.37 2.02 -6.53
N ASP A 108 -8.54 3.04 -5.69
CA ASP A 108 -7.74 4.27 -5.73
C ASP A 108 -6.25 3.99 -5.49
N TYR A 109 -5.89 3.08 -4.57
CA TYR A 109 -4.50 2.68 -4.38
C TYR A 109 -3.92 1.98 -5.61
N ASN A 110 -4.69 1.04 -6.18
CA ASN A 110 -4.28 0.30 -7.38
C ASN A 110 -4.12 1.26 -8.57
N CYS A 111 -5.04 2.21 -8.72
CA CYS A 111 -4.98 3.29 -9.70
C CYS A 111 -3.72 4.14 -9.49
N SER A 112 -3.45 4.61 -8.27
CA SER A 112 -2.23 5.38 -7.96
C SER A 112 -0.95 4.66 -8.39
N THR A 113 -0.87 3.35 -8.12
CA THR A 113 0.26 2.51 -8.54
C THR A 113 0.39 2.43 -10.05
N GLN A 114 -0.71 2.18 -10.77
CA GLN A 114 -0.72 2.08 -12.23
C GLN A 114 -0.34 3.41 -12.90
N GLU A 115 -0.89 4.52 -12.42
CA GLU A 115 -0.63 5.86 -12.94
C GLU A 115 0.83 6.28 -12.78
N ILE A 116 1.52 5.86 -11.70
CA ILE A 116 2.97 6.07 -11.54
C ILE A 116 3.75 5.37 -12.65
N LEU A 117 3.40 4.12 -12.94
CA LEU A 117 4.09 3.29 -13.93
C LEU A 117 3.85 3.78 -15.37
N GLU A 118 2.74 4.46 -15.60
CA GLU A 118 2.40 5.09 -16.88
C GLU A 118 2.89 6.55 -16.98
N ASN A 119 3.70 7.01 -16.02
CA ASN A 119 4.22 8.38 -15.93
C ASN A 119 3.13 9.47 -15.84
N ARG A 120 1.93 9.12 -15.37
CA ARG A 120 0.80 10.02 -15.12
C ARG A 120 0.80 10.48 -13.65
N TYR A 121 1.87 11.19 -13.28
CA TYR A 121 2.14 11.61 -11.89
C TYR A 121 1.03 12.44 -11.23
N PRO A 122 0.36 13.39 -11.91
CA PRO A 122 -0.72 14.16 -11.32
C PRO A 122 -1.93 13.28 -10.94
N GLN A 123 -2.31 12.35 -11.83
CA GLN A 123 -3.36 11.36 -11.59
C GLN A 123 -2.98 10.40 -10.46
N ALA A 124 -1.72 9.96 -10.41
CA ALA A 124 -1.21 9.11 -9.34
C ALA A 124 -1.32 9.76 -7.96
N ARG A 125 -0.98 11.04 -7.82
CA ARG A 125 -1.10 11.80 -6.56
C ARG A 125 -2.56 11.96 -6.17
N TRP A 126 -3.42 12.30 -7.12
CA TRP A 126 -4.85 12.43 -6.87
C TRP A 126 -5.45 11.11 -6.37
N ALA A 127 -5.13 9.99 -7.02
CA ALA A 127 -5.55 8.67 -6.61
C ALA A 127 -5.01 8.29 -5.21
N ALA A 128 -3.74 8.62 -4.89
CA ALA A 128 -3.19 8.40 -3.55
C ALA A 128 -3.95 9.16 -2.46
N GLN A 129 -4.26 10.45 -2.69
CA GLN A 129 -5.08 11.23 -1.76
C GLN A 129 -6.45 10.60 -1.57
N GLN A 130 -7.11 10.22 -2.67
CA GLN A 130 -8.44 9.63 -2.64
C GLN A 130 -8.47 8.29 -1.90
N CYS A 131 -7.44 7.46 -2.08
CA CYS A 131 -7.21 6.24 -1.31
C CYS A 131 -7.16 6.54 0.19
N VAL A 132 -6.35 7.51 0.61
CA VAL A 132 -6.21 7.87 2.04
C VAL A 132 -7.52 8.44 2.58
N GLU A 133 -8.16 9.35 1.86
CA GLU A 133 -9.42 9.98 2.25
C GLU A 133 -10.49 8.91 2.55
N LYS A 134 -10.68 7.99 1.62
CA LYS A 134 -11.69 6.93 1.73
C LYS A 134 -11.31 5.88 2.76
N THR A 135 -10.03 5.59 2.94
CA THR A 135 -9.57 4.70 4.01
C THR A 135 -9.91 5.28 5.38
N LEU A 136 -9.57 6.55 5.64
CA LEU A 136 -9.85 7.22 6.91
C LEU A 136 -11.36 7.31 7.19
N LYS A 137 -12.14 7.66 6.16
CA LYS A 137 -13.61 7.67 6.24
C LYS A 137 -14.18 6.28 6.51
N GLY A 138 -13.70 5.25 5.83
CA GLY A 138 -14.12 3.87 6.05
C GLY A 138 -13.84 3.39 7.48
N MET A 139 -12.70 3.77 8.07
CA MET A 139 -12.41 3.47 9.48
C MET A 139 -13.38 4.21 10.43
N LEU A 140 -13.74 5.46 10.13
CA LEU A 140 -14.75 6.20 10.90
C LEU A 140 -16.14 5.55 10.79
N GLU A 141 -16.54 5.09 9.60
CA GLU A 141 -17.82 4.37 9.39
C GLU A 141 -17.86 3.05 10.15
N ILE A 142 -16.78 2.27 10.08
CA ILE A 142 -16.63 1.02 10.85
C ILE A 142 -16.78 1.30 12.35
N GLY A 143 -16.22 2.41 12.82
CA GLY A 143 -16.38 2.87 14.20
C GLY A 143 -17.71 3.57 14.51
N GLY A 144 -18.68 3.58 13.60
CA GLY A 144 -20.01 4.17 13.80
C GLY A 144 -20.03 5.70 13.86
N ASN A 145 -18.99 6.37 13.37
CA ASN A 145 -18.87 7.83 13.40
C ASN A 145 -19.06 8.44 12.01
N SER A 146 -19.86 9.51 11.94
CA SER A 146 -19.98 10.34 10.74
C SER A 146 -18.75 11.22 10.54
N TYR A 147 -18.44 11.54 9.29
CA TYR A 147 -17.42 12.52 8.90
C TYR A 147 -18.04 13.70 8.13
N PRO A 148 -17.36 14.86 8.06
CA PRO A 148 -17.84 16.03 7.32
C PRO A 148 -18.09 15.71 5.84
N LYS A 149 -19.16 16.29 5.28
CA LYS A 149 -19.49 16.24 3.85
C LYS A 149 -19.11 17.56 3.15
N GLY A 150 -19.00 17.53 1.83
CA GLY A 150 -18.61 18.69 1.03
C GLY A 150 -17.13 19.04 1.18
N ILE A 151 -16.77 20.31 1.01
CA ILE A 151 -15.36 20.77 0.94
C ILE A 151 -14.53 20.32 2.15
N LYS A 152 -15.08 20.41 3.37
CA LYS A 152 -14.40 19.98 4.61
C LYS A 152 -14.22 18.46 4.74
N GLY A 153 -14.90 17.68 3.89
CA GLY A 153 -14.81 16.23 3.88
C GLY A 153 -13.60 15.70 3.10
N HIS A 154 -12.82 16.55 2.44
CA HIS A 154 -11.71 16.16 1.57
C HIS A 154 -10.32 16.47 2.15
N ASP A 155 -10.27 17.10 3.33
CA ASP A 155 -9.01 17.40 4.01
C ASP A 155 -8.54 16.20 4.82
N LEU A 156 -7.36 15.66 4.49
CA LEU A 156 -6.83 14.47 5.16
C LEU A 156 -6.40 14.76 6.61
N SER A 157 -6.00 15.99 6.94
CA SER A 157 -5.58 16.37 8.29
C SER A 157 -6.77 16.40 9.25
N ASP A 158 -7.89 16.97 8.79
CA ASP A 158 -9.14 16.98 9.55
C ASP A 158 -9.68 15.56 9.76
N LEU A 159 -9.64 14.71 8.73
CA LEU A 159 -10.05 13.30 8.86
C LEU A 159 -9.15 12.53 9.83
N ALA A 160 -7.82 12.70 9.76
CA ALA A 160 -6.88 12.05 10.67
C ALA A 160 -7.06 12.54 12.11
N LYS A 161 -7.30 13.84 12.31
CA LYS A 161 -7.63 14.43 13.61
C LYS A 161 -8.92 13.83 14.17
N LEU A 162 -9.97 13.74 13.35
CA LEU A 162 -11.25 13.15 13.76
C LEU A 162 -11.09 11.68 14.15
N LEU A 163 -10.33 10.90 13.39
CA LEU A 163 -10.03 9.51 13.73
C LEU A 163 -9.31 9.40 15.09
N ARG A 164 -8.37 10.31 15.37
CA ARG A 164 -7.71 10.38 16.68
C ARG A 164 -8.68 10.71 17.81
N GLU A 165 -9.54 11.70 17.61
CA GLU A 165 -10.50 12.15 18.63
C GLU A 165 -11.57 11.09 18.93
N LYS A 166 -12.04 10.36 17.91
CA LYS A 166 -13.10 9.36 18.07
C LYS A 166 -12.60 7.99 18.50
N HIS A 167 -11.41 7.61 18.05
CA HIS A 167 -10.92 6.23 18.19
C HIS A 167 -9.52 6.12 18.82
N GLY A 168 -8.86 7.24 19.12
CA GLY A 168 -7.52 7.23 19.70
C GLY A 168 -6.42 6.81 18.73
N VAL A 169 -6.69 6.82 17.43
CA VAL A 169 -5.72 6.41 16.39
C VAL A 169 -4.98 7.63 15.87
N ALA A 170 -3.67 7.68 16.11
CA ALA A 170 -2.83 8.78 15.62
C ALA A 170 -2.11 8.35 14.33
N ILE A 171 -2.34 9.11 13.24
CA ILE A 171 -1.60 8.96 11.99
C ILE A 171 -0.44 9.97 11.97
N ASN A 172 0.72 9.54 11.48
CA ASN A 172 1.87 10.43 11.32
C ASN A 172 1.51 11.61 10.39
N PRO A 173 1.61 12.88 10.86
CA PRO A 173 1.28 14.05 10.05
C PRO A 173 2.08 14.15 8.75
N ASN A 174 3.31 13.62 8.71
CA ASN A 174 4.13 13.62 7.50
C ASN A 174 3.52 12.74 6.40
N PHE A 175 2.89 11.62 6.74
CA PHE A 175 2.18 10.81 5.75
C PHE A 175 0.94 11.52 5.22
N ILE A 176 0.18 12.17 6.12
CA ILE A 176 -0.98 12.96 5.73
C ILE A 176 -0.59 14.09 4.77
N GLN A 177 0.42 14.88 5.12
CA GLN A 177 0.90 15.97 4.28
C GLN A 177 1.45 15.46 2.93
N THR A 178 2.16 14.33 2.94
CA THR A 178 2.75 13.75 1.72
C THR A 178 1.70 13.18 0.78
N ALA A 179 0.62 12.59 1.31
CA ALA A 179 -0.48 12.05 0.52
C ALA A 179 -1.42 13.15 0.00
N GLN A 180 -1.55 14.27 0.72
CA GLN A 180 -2.40 15.39 0.34
C GLN A 180 -1.87 16.09 -0.93
N CYS A 181 -2.76 16.36 -1.87
CA CYS A 181 -2.55 17.29 -2.97
C CYS A 181 -3.76 18.24 -3.10
N THR A 182 -3.63 19.23 -3.97
CA THR A 182 -4.76 20.09 -4.32
C THR A 182 -5.59 19.42 -5.42
N THR A 183 -6.84 19.85 -5.60
CA THR A 183 -7.63 19.45 -6.79
C THR A 183 -6.95 19.86 -8.10
N GLY A 184 -6.08 20.87 -8.07
CA GLY A 184 -5.27 21.32 -9.22
C GLY A 184 -4.31 20.25 -9.74
N ALA A 185 -3.87 19.31 -8.90
CA ALA A 185 -3.08 18.16 -9.37
C ALA A 185 -3.86 17.32 -10.40
N ARG A 186 -5.18 17.21 -10.26
CA ARG A 186 -6.01 16.47 -11.24
C ARG A 186 -6.07 17.14 -12.61
N TYR A 187 -6.08 18.47 -12.63
CA TYR A 187 -6.26 19.28 -13.84
C TYR A 187 -4.95 19.80 -14.43
N ASN A 188 -3.80 19.33 -13.92
CA ASN A 188 -2.46 19.83 -14.26
C ASN A 188 -2.22 21.31 -13.95
N ASP A 189 -3.03 21.91 -13.08
CA ASP A 189 -2.81 23.26 -12.56
C ASP A 189 -1.61 23.29 -11.59
N GLU A 190 -1.27 22.13 -11.00
CA GLU A 190 -0.11 21.91 -10.14
C GLU A 190 0.83 20.85 -10.78
N PRO A 191 2.00 21.23 -11.32
CA PRO A 191 2.96 20.28 -11.85
C PRO A 191 3.34 19.23 -10.81
N SER A 192 3.25 17.95 -11.19
CA SER A 192 3.56 16.83 -10.32
C SER A 192 4.76 16.06 -10.83
N THR A 193 5.75 15.88 -9.97
CA THR A 193 6.98 15.12 -10.28
C THR A 193 6.81 13.64 -9.98
N GLN A 194 7.62 12.81 -10.62
CA GLN A 194 7.75 11.38 -10.33
C GLN A 194 7.97 11.11 -8.83
N LYS A 195 8.84 11.90 -8.20
CA LYS A 195 9.15 11.77 -6.76
C LYS A 195 7.94 12.07 -5.88
N GLN A 196 7.19 13.12 -6.18
CA GLN A 196 5.97 13.46 -5.43
C GLN A 196 4.90 12.37 -5.58
N ALA A 197 4.70 11.83 -6.79
CA ALA A 197 3.73 10.75 -7.02
C ALA A 197 4.12 9.48 -6.27
N LEU A 198 5.39 9.06 -6.36
CA LEU A 198 5.89 7.91 -5.61
C LEU A 198 5.71 8.12 -4.10
N HIS A 199 6.14 9.27 -3.57
CA HIS A 199 6.02 9.55 -2.13
C HIS A 199 4.56 9.57 -1.66
N ALA A 200 3.62 10.10 -2.44
CA ALA A 200 2.20 10.08 -2.09
C ALA A 200 1.64 8.64 -2.01
N ASN A 201 2.01 7.77 -2.97
CA ASN A 201 1.64 6.35 -2.93
C ASN A 201 2.25 5.62 -1.73
N LEU A 202 3.55 5.86 -1.45
CA LEU A 202 4.23 5.29 -0.28
C LEU A 202 3.64 5.81 1.04
N ALA A 203 3.17 7.05 1.09
CA ALA A 203 2.46 7.58 2.26
C ALA A 203 1.14 6.84 2.50
N ALA A 204 0.39 6.48 1.45
CA ALA A 204 -0.79 5.65 1.59
C ALA A 204 -0.47 4.27 2.19
N LEU A 205 0.63 3.62 1.74
CA LEU A 205 1.11 2.37 2.36
C LEU A 205 1.50 2.56 3.84
N GLY A 206 2.19 3.65 4.17
CA GLY A 206 2.56 3.98 5.55
C GLY A 206 1.35 4.20 6.46
N ILE A 207 0.25 4.74 5.91
CA ILE A 207 -1.02 4.88 6.63
C ILE A 207 -1.67 3.52 6.85
N TYR A 208 -1.69 2.64 5.84
CA TYR A 208 -2.14 1.25 6.04
C TYR A 208 -1.32 0.54 7.12
N ASP A 209 -0.01 0.71 7.13
CA ASP A 209 0.84 0.11 8.16
C ASP A 209 0.52 0.65 9.56
N THR A 210 0.35 1.97 9.68
CA THR A 210 -0.03 2.62 10.94
C THR A 210 -1.37 2.09 11.47
N LEU A 211 -2.37 1.96 10.58
CA LEU A 211 -3.69 1.44 10.94
C LEU A 211 -3.62 -0.04 11.32
N ARG A 212 -2.89 -0.85 10.55
CA ARG A 212 -2.67 -2.28 10.81
C ARG A 212 -2.04 -2.54 12.18
N GLN A 213 -1.09 -1.71 12.59
CA GLN A 213 -0.39 -1.85 13.88
C GLN A 213 -1.18 -1.27 15.07
N SER A 214 -2.31 -0.60 14.83
CA SER A 214 -3.09 0.03 15.90
C SER A 214 -4.02 -0.95 16.61
N PRO A 215 -3.86 -1.18 17.94
CA PRO A 215 -4.79 -2.00 18.71
C PRO A 215 -6.21 -1.44 18.75
N GLN A 216 -6.35 -0.12 18.58
CA GLN A 216 -7.66 0.53 18.49
C GLN A 216 -8.38 0.12 17.20
N ILE A 217 -7.68 0.10 16.06
CA ILE A 217 -8.23 -0.36 14.78
C ILE A 217 -8.58 -1.84 14.84
N GLU A 218 -7.72 -2.68 15.42
CA GLU A 218 -8.02 -4.11 15.60
C GLU A 218 -9.34 -4.32 16.39
N ARG A 219 -9.54 -3.56 17.47
CA ARG A 219 -10.80 -3.60 18.23
C ARG A 219 -12.01 -3.16 17.40
N LEU A 220 -11.89 -2.07 16.64
CA LEU A 220 -12.97 -1.60 15.77
C LEU A 220 -13.38 -2.65 14.74
N LEU A 221 -12.39 -3.28 14.08
CA LEU A 221 -12.64 -4.33 13.10
C LEU A 221 -13.29 -5.57 13.73
N ASN A 222 -12.82 -5.99 14.91
CA ASN A 222 -13.40 -7.12 15.63
C ASN A 222 -14.86 -6.86 16.05
N ASP A 223 -15.17 -5.64 16.53
CA ASP A 223 -16.52 -5.28 16.92
C ASP A 223 -17.45 -5.17 15.70
N HIS A 224 -16.95 -4.61 14.59
CA HIS A 224 -17.68 -4.58 13.33
C HIS A 224 -18.00 -5.97 12.79
N ASN A 225 -17.03 -6.90 12.81
CA ASN A 225 -17.21 -8.27 12.31
C ASN A 225 -18.16 -9.09 13.19
N LYS A 226 -18.20 -8.86 14.51
CA LYS A 226 -19.19 -9.48 15.40
C LYS A 226 -20.62 -9.03 15.07
N ASN A 227 -20.77 -7.76 14.72
CA ASN A 227 -22.08 -7.18 14.39
C ASN A 227 -22.50 -7.44 12.94
N ASN A 228 -21.55 -7.78 12.06
CA ASN A 228 -21.77 -8.07 10.64
C ASN A 228 -21.02 -9.35 10.25
N PRO A 229 -21.39 -10.52 10.79
CA PRO A 229 -20.74 -11.77 10.43
C PRO A 229 -20.90 -12.00 8.93
N THR A 230 -19.77 -12.04 8.23
CA THR A 230 -19.73 -12.41 6.81
C THR A 230 -20.28 -13.83 6.66
N THR A 231 -21.44 -13.96 6.02
CA THR A 231 -22.04 -15.25 5.60
C THR A 231 -21.23 -15.90 4.50
#